data_AF-A0A965FR64-F1
#
_entry.id   AF-A0A965FR64-F1
#
_cell.length_a   1.000
_cell.length_b   1.000
_cell.length_c   1.000
_cell.angle_alpha   90.00
_cell.angle_beta   90.00
_cell.angle_gamma   90.00
#
_symmetry.space_group_name_H-M   'P 1'
#
loop_
_entity.id
_entity.type
_entity.pdbx_description
1 polymer ?
#
loop_
_entity_poly.entity_id
_entity_poly.type
_entity_poly.pdbx_seq_one_letter_code
_entity_poly.pdbx_strand_id
1 'polypeptide(L)'
;MGSKLFSKLRLRDLELENRIVVSPMCQYSAVDGVMNDWHLMHLGNLSVSGPGLVFVEATGVESRGRITPGCVGLHNDEQEASQKRVLEFCRKHGQAKMGIQLAHAGRKASTMPPWEGGKPLSPGNGAWETVGPSPVPFAEGWHIPVEMSLQDLETVKNAFVDSTRRAERLGYDV
;
A
#
# COMPACT_ATOMS: atom_id res chain seq x y z
N MET A 1 -37.27 -9.13 -3.31
CA MET A 1 -36.04 -8.84 -4.09
C MET A 1 -34.87 -8.75 -3.13
N GLY A 2 -33.77 -9.45 -3.39
CA GLY A 2 -32.56 -9.36 -2.54
C GLY A 2 -31.86 -8.00 -2.70
N SER A 3 -31.13 -7.58 -1.67
CA SER A 3 -30.36 -6.32 -1.70
C SER A 3 -29.27 -6.37 -2.78
N LYS A 4 -29.12 -5.30 -3.56
CA LYS A 4 -28.05 -5.16 -4.57
C LYS A 4 -26.66 -5.20 -3.95
N LEU A 5 -26.51 -4.77 -2.70
CA LEU A 5 -25.24 -4.79 -1.98
C LEU A 5 -24.67 -6.22 -1.87
N PHE A 6 -25.54 -7.21 -1.65
CA PHE A 6 -25.18 -8.63 -1.50
C PHE A 6 -25.31 -9.43 -2.81
N SER A 7 -25.38 -8.75 -3.95
CA SER A 7 -25.36 -9.40 -5.25
C SER A 7 -23.93 -9.53 -5.77
N LYS A 8 -23.65 -10.60 -6.52
CA LYS A 8 -22.35 -10.79 -7.15
C LYS A 8 -21.97 -9.64 -8.09
N LEU A 9 -20.67 -9.42 -8.25
CA LEU A 9 -20.09 -8.48 -9.19
C LEU A 9 -18.93 -9.16 -9.93
N ARG A 10 -18.96 -9.14 -11.27
CA ARG A 10 -17.87 -9.65 -12.11
C ARG A 10 -17.10 -8.51 -12.74
N LEU A 11 -15.78 -8.54 -12.62
CA LEU A 11 -14.83 -7.60 -13.20
C LEU A 11 -13.77 -8.41 -13.95
N ARG A 12 -13.87 -8.45 -15.28
CA ARG A 12 -13.10 -9.40 -16.12
C ARG A 12 -13.29 -10.84 -15.60
N ASP A 13 -12.21 -11.49 -15.18
CA ASP A 13 -12.22 -12.87 -14.67
C ASP A 13 -12.38 -12.96 -13.15
N LEU A 14 -12.39 -11.82 -12.44
CA LEU A 14 -12.65 -11.77 -11.02
C LEU A 14 -14.15 -11.71 -10.74
N GLU A 15 -14.66 -12.66 -9.96
CA GLU A 15 -16.02 -12.64 -9.41
C GLU A 15 -15.96 -12.36 -7.89
N LEU A 16 -16.70 -11.35 -7.45
CA LEU A 16 -16.91 -11.01 -6.05
C LEU A 16 -18.29 -11.51 -5.61
N GLU A 17 -18.37 -12.12 -4.43
CA GLU A 17 -19.63 -12.65 -3.86
C GLU A 17 -20.62 -11.55 -3.46
N ASN A 18 -20.13 -10.33 -3.21
CA ASN A 18 -20.94 -9.16 -2.94
C ASN A 18 -20.19 -7.88 -3.38
N ARG A 19 -20.85 -6.73 -3.23
CA ARG A 19 -20.35 -5.41 -3.66
C ARG A 19 -19.67 -4.62 -2.54
N ILE A 20 -19.37 -5.27 -1.41
CA ILE A 20 -18.69 -4.64 -0.29
C ILE A 20 -17.19 -4.75 -0.54
N VAL A 21 -16.53 -3.61 -0.60
CA VAL A 21 -15.08 -3.50 -0.79
C VAL A 21 -14.51 -2.74 0.40
N VAL A 22 -13.52 -3.33 1.06
CA VAL A 22 -12.74 -2.63 2.09
C VAL A 22 -11.62 -1.85 1.40
N SER A 23 -11.65 -0.52 1.54
CA SER A 23 -10.68 0.39 0.94
C SER A 23 -9.26 0.17 1.47
N PRO A 24 -8.22 0.52 0.70
CA PRO A 24 -6.85 0.55 1.20
C PRO A 24 -6.73 1.63 2.28
N MET A 25 -6.43 1.22 3.52
CA MET A 25 -6.34 2.12 4.68
C MET A 25 -4.99 1.94 5.37
N CYS A 26 -4.13 2.96 5.27
CA CYS A 26 -2.80 2.89 5.89
C CYS A 26 -2.86 2.63 7.39
N GLN A 27 -2.11 1.63 7.83
CA GLN A 27 -1.97 1.26 9.24
C GLN A 27 -0.72 1.87 9.88
N TYR A 28 0.23 2.32 9.05
CA TYR A 28 1.48 2.94 9.49
C TYR A 28 2.24 2.08 10.54
N SER A 29 2.14 0.76 10.42
CA SER A 29 2.59 -0.22 11.42
C SER A 29 3.68 -1.16 10.90
N ALA A 30 4.13 -0.99 9.65
CA ALA A 30 5.23 -1.76 9.09
C ALA A 30 6.58 -1.30 9.67
N VAL A 31 7.59 -2.16 9.63
CA VAL A 31 8.97 -1.79 9.95
C VAL A 31 9.77 -2.00 8.68
N ASP A 32 10.40 -0.95 8.16
CA ASP A 32 11.13 -0.99 6.87
C ASP A 32 10.31 -1.55 5.70
N GLY A 33 9.00 -1.28 5.72
CA GLY A 33 8.04 -1.76 4.73
C GLY A 33 7.59 -3.22 4.93
N VAL A 34 8.16 -3.94 5.90
CA VAL A 34 7.86 -5.33 6.20
C VAL A 34 6.59 -5.43 7.05
N MET A 35 5.63 -6.23 6.60
CA MET A 35 4.42 -6.53 7.37
C MET A 35 4.76 -7.39 8.59
N ASN A 36 3.97 -7.22 9.65
CA ASN A 36 4.11 -7.93 10.92
C ASN A 36 2.74 -8.41 11.44
N ASP A 37 2.69 -8.86 12.69
CA ASP A 37 1.49 -9.43 13.29
C ASP A 37 0.29 -8.47 13.36
N TRP A 38 0.55 -7.15 13.36
CA TRP A 38 -0.53 -6.17 13.20
C TRP A 38 -1.31 -6.40 11.91
N HIS A 39 -0.60 -6.59 10.80
CA HIS A 39 -1.19 -6.76 9.48
C HIS A 39 -1.87 -8.11 9.35
N LEU A 40 -1.30 -9.17 9.95
CA LEU A 40 -1.93 -10.48 10.03
C LEU A 40 -3.28 -10.39 10.76
N MET A 41 -3.30 -9.78 11.95
CA MET A 41 -4.52 -9.59 12.72
C MET A 41 -5.53 -8.73 11.97
N HIS A 42 -5.10 -7.56 11.45
CA HIS A 42 -5.97 -6.58 10.81
C HIS A 42 -6.59 -7.11 9.51
N LEU A 43 -5.75 -7.52 8.54
CA LEU A 43 -6.22 -8.02 7.25
C LEU A 43 -6.90 -9.38 7.41
N GLY A 44 -6.42 -10.23 8.33
CA GLY A 44 -7.06 -11.49 8.68
C GLY A 44 -8.51 -11.28 9.14
N ASN A 45 -8.74 -10.37 10.10
CA ASN A 45 -10.08 -10.04 10.58
C ASN A 45 -10.98 -9.50 9.46
N LEU A 46 -10.46 -8.62 8.60
CA LEU A 46 -11.22 -8.10 7.46
C LEU A 46 -11.58 -9.22 6.47
N SER A 47 -10.65 -10.13 6.17
CA SER A 47 -10.85 -11.23 5.21
C SER A 47 -11.95 -12.22 5.62
N VAL A 48 -12.23 -12.34 6.92
CA VAL A 48 -13.28 -13.24 7.46
C VAL A 48 -14.61 -12.52 7.74
N SER A 49 -14.67 -11.19 7.58
CA SER A 49 -15.83 -10.38 8.00
C SER A 49 -16.96 -10.27 6.96
N GLY A 50 -16.85 -10.98 5.84
CA GLY A 50 -17.86 -11.04 4.78
C GLY A 50 -17.77 -10.05 3.59
N PRO A 51 -16.78 -9.13 3.44
CA PRO A 51 -16.68 -8.34 2.23
C PRO A 51 -16.27 -9.21 1.02
N GLY A 52 -16.67 -8.81 -0.18
CA GLY A 52 -16.27 -9.47 -1.41
C GLY A 52 -14.79 -9.25 -1.74
N LEU A 53 -14.23 -8.09 -1.38
CA LEU A 53 -12.85 -7.69 -1.66
C LEU A 53 -12.27 -6.87 -0.51
N VAL A 54 -11.02 -7.14 -0.14
CA VAL A 54 -10.23 -6.37 0.83
C VAL A 54 -8.96 -5.90 0.15
N PHE A 55 -8.71 -4.59 0.17
CA PHE A 55 -7.43 -4.03 -0.28
C PHE A 55 -6.43 -3.94 0.86
N VAL A 56 -5.21 -4.41 0.61
CA VAL A 56 -4.02 -4.02 1.36
C VAL A 56 -3.76 -2.54 1.16
N GLU A 57 -3.29 -1.88 2.22
CA GLU A 57 -2.99 -0.45 2.25
C GLU A 57 -1.99 0.02 1.18
N ALA A 58 -1.89 1.34 1.01
CA ALA A 58 -0.93 1.95 0.09
C ALA A 58 0.49 1.41 0.34
N THR A 59 0.97 0.64 -0.63
CA THR A 59 2.20 -0.15 -0.54
C THR A 59 3.27 0.48 -1.42
N GLY A 60 4.34 0.97 -0.79
CA GLY A 60 5.43 1.68 -1.44
C GLY A 60 6.18 0.81 -2.44
N VAL A 61 6.26 1.26 -3.70
CA VAL A 61 7.02 0.60 -4.77
C VAL A 61 8.54 0.82 -4.68
N GLU A 62 8.95 1.77 -3.85
CA GLU A 62 10.35 1.99 -3.45
C GLU A 62 10.38 2.59 -2.04
N SER A 63 11.54 2.51 -1.37
CA SER A 63 11.68 2.96 0.03
C SER A 63 11.31 4.44 0.21
N ARG A 64 11.77 5.31 -0.70
CA ARG A 64 11.49 6.77 -0.68
C ARG A 64 10.03 7.11 -1.06
N GLY A 65 9.31 6.16 -1.65
CA GLY A 65 7.92 6.30 -2.07
C GLY A 65 6.90 6.09 -0.96
N ARG A 66 7.34 5.74 0.24
CA ARG A 66 6.47 5.59 1.42
C ARG A 66 5.98 6.96 1.92
N ILE A 67 4.80 6.98 2.55
CA ILE A 67 4.28 8.20 3.20
C ILE A 67 5.04 8.43 4.51
N THR A 68 5.06 7.40 5.36
CA THR A 68 5.71 7.41 6.68
C THR A 68 6.70 6.24 6.81
N PRO A 69 7.59 6.24 7.82
CA PRO A 69 8.45 5.09 8.10
C PRO A 69 7.65 3.79 8.31
N GLY A 70 6.41 3.91 8.80
CA GLY A 70 5.51 2.80 9.09
C GLY A 70 4.70 2.29 7.89
N CYS A 71 4.86 2.84 6.69
CA CYS A 71 4.15 2.34 5.52
C CYS A 71 4.71 1.01 5.02
N VAL A 72 3.82 0.13 4.55
CA VAL A 72 4.15 -1.13 3.88
C VAL A 72 4.92 -0.85 2.58
N GLY A 73 5.85 -1.73 2.22
CA GLY A 73 6.56 -1.74 0.94
C GLY A 73 6.35 -3.06 0.18
N LEU A 74 6.61 -3.03 -1.13
CA LEU A 74 6.72 -4.24 -1.96
C LEU A 74 7.78 -4.05 -3.05
N HIS A 75 9.02 -3.82 -2.63
CA HIS A 75 10.15 -3.52 -3.51
C HIS A 75 11.38 -4.40 -3.26
N ASN A 76 11.31 -5.30 -2.27
CA ASN A 76 12.34 -6.30 -2.00
C ASN A 76 11.72 -7.66 -1.60
N ASP A 77 12.56 -8.67 -1.45
CA ASP A 77 12.12 -10.05 -1.22
C ASP A 77 11.63 -10.29 0.21
N GLU A 78 12.16 -9.55 1.18
CA GLU A 78 11.71 -9.62 2.58
C GLU A 78 10.27 -9.11 2.74
N GLN A 79 9.97 -7.98 2.09
CA GLN A 79 8.62 -7.43 2.04
C GLN A 79 7.66 -8.40 1.34
N GLU A 80 8.04 -8.98 0.20
CA GLU A 80 7.25 -10.01 -0.50
C GLU A 80 6.97 -11.21 0.42
N ALA A 81 7.99 -11.73 1.11
CA ALA A 81 7.84 -12.85 2.05
C ALA A 81 6.87 -12.52 3.21
N SER A 82 6.94 -11.30 3.77
CA SER A 82 6.04 -10.87 4.83
C SER A 82 4.59 -10.78 4.38
N GLN A 83 4.33 -10.28 3.16
CA GLN A 83 2.99 -10.24 2.59
C GLN A 83 2.46 -11.65 2.30
N LYS A 84 3.32 -12.56 1.80
CA LYS A 84 2.95 -13.95 1.57
C LYS A 84 2.37 -14.61 2.82
N ARG A 85 3.01 -14.43 3.98
CA ARG A 85 2.51 -14.96 5.26
C ARG A 85 1.11 -14.45 5.59
N VAL A 86 0.85 -13.16 5.41
CA VAL A 86 -0.46 -12.56 5.69
C VAL A 86 -1.52 -13.05 4.71
N LEU A 87 -1.19 -13.13 3.42
CA LEU A 87 -2.10 -13.63 2.38
C LEU A 87 -2.44 -15.11 2.56
N GLU A 88 -1.48 -15.94 2.98
CA GLU A 88 -1.73 -17.35 3.27
C GLU A 88 -2.77 -17.50 4.39
N PHE A 89 -2.70 -16.68 5.44
CA PHE A 89 -3.75 -16.66 6.47
C PHE A 89 -5.11 -16.26 5.88
N CYS A 90 -5.16 -15.15 5.13
CA CYS A 90 -6.40 -14.63 4.54
C CYS A 90 -7.04 -15.65 3.59
N ARG A 91 -6.25 -16.37 2.79
CA ARG A 91 -6.74 -17.42 1.89
C ARG A 91 -7.19 -18.68 2.62
N LYS A 92 -6.49 -19.04 3.68
CA LYS A 92 -6.79 -20.25 4.44
C LYS A 92 -8.08 -20.11 5.25
N HIS A 93 -8.35 -18.91 5.76
CA HIS A 93 -9.42 -18.69 6.73
C HIS A 93 -10.51 -17.71 6.26
N GLY A 94 -10.18 -16.79 5.36
CA GLY A 94 -11.08 -15.78 4.81
C GLY A 94 -11.79 -16.22 3.53
N GLN A 95 -12.78 -15.42 3.14
CA GLN A 95 -13.55 -15.60 1.90
C GLN A 95 -13.40 -14.41 0.95
N ALA A 96 -12.93 -13.26 1.45
CA ALA A 96 -12.71 -12.08 0.64
C ALA A 96 -11.60 -12.31 -0.39
N LYS A 97 -11.79 -11.74 -1.59
CA LYS A 97 -10.71 -11.53 -2.54
C LYS A 97 -9.72 -10.53 -1.96
N MET A 98 -8.44 -10.67 -2.30
CA MET A 98 -7.37 -9.83 -1.77
C MET A 98 -6.83 -8.95 -2.88
N GLY A 99 -6.95 -7.63 -2.73
CA GLY A 99 -6.35 -6.64 -3.61
C GLY A 99 -5.19 -5.89 -2.96
N ILE A 100 -4.41 -5.16 -3.74
CA ILE A 100 -3.32 -4.31 -3.26
C ILE A 100 -3.32 -2.94 -3.95
N GLN A 101 -3.07 -1.87 -3.19
CA GLN A 101 -2.81 -0.55 -3.75
C GLN A 101 -1.31 -0.28 -3.80
N LEU A 102 -0.70 -0.38 -4.99
CA LEU A 102 0.68 0.06 -5.21
C LEU A 102 0.75 1.59 -5.25
N ALA A 103 1.73 2.18 -4.56
CA ALA A 103 1.78 3.61 -4.35
C ALA A 103 3.19 4.20 -4.35
N HIS A 104 3.25 5.49 -4.66
CA HIS A 104 4.41 6.35 -4.46
C HIS A 104 3.93 7.73 -3.97
N ALA A 105 4.33 8.13 -2.77
CA ALA A 105 3.84 9.34 -2.11
C ALA A 105 4.44 10.64 -2.68
N GLY A 106 5.57 10.56 -3.38
CA GLY A 106 6.22 11.69 -4.05
C GLY A 106 6.52 12.81 -3.06
N ARG A 107 6.12 14.05 -3.40
CA ARG A 107 6.31 15.22 -2.53
C ARG A 107 5.56 15.19 -1.19
N LYS A 108 4.71 14.18 -0.97
CA LYS A 108 4.04 13.94 0.32
C LYS A 108 4.70 12.83 1.14
N ALA A 109 5.81 12.27 0.66
CA ALA A 109 6.60 11.29 1.40
C ALA A 109 7.30 11.93 2.60
N SER A 110 7.93 11.10 3.42
CA SER A 110 8.74 11.53 4.56
C SER A 110 7.96 12.34 5.59
N THR A 111 6.79 11.82 6.01
CA THR A 111 5.95 12.43 7.05
C THR A 111 5.82 11.55 8.29
N MET A 112 5.50 12.17 9.41
CA MET A 112 5.08 11.48 10.64
C MET A 112 3.74 10.76 10.42
N PRO A 113 3.44 9.69 11.18
CA PRO A 113 2.11 9.10 11.18
C PRO A 113 1.04 10.08 11.66
N PRO A 114 -0.25 9.85 11.31
CA PRO A 114 -1.32 10.80 11.62
C PRO A 114 -1.46 11.13 13.10
N TRP A 115 -1.26 10.16 14.00
CA TRP A 115 -1.36 10.37 15.46
C TRP A 115 -0.19 11.19 16.05
N GLU A 116 0.91 11.33 15.31
CA GLU A 116 2.04 12.22 15.64
C GLU A 116 1.91 13.59 14.95
N GLY A 117 0.77 13.87 14.32
CA GLY A 117 0.42 15.16 13.73
C GLY A 117 0.58 15.22 12.21
N GLY A 118 1.03 14.16 11.55
CA GLY A 118 1.04 14.07 10.07
C GLY A 118 1.89 15.13 9.35
N LYS A 119 2.82 15.78 10.08
CA LYS A 119 3.72 16.79 9.52
C LYS A 119 4.94 16.13 8.86
N PRO A 120 5.63 16.83 7.95
CA PRO A 120 6.93 16.41 7.43
C PRO A 120 7.90 16.03 8.56
N LEU A 121 8.65 14.94 8.38
CA LEU A 121 9.74 14.58 9.27
C LEU A 121 10.83 15.65 9.22
N SER A 122 11.52 15.87 10.34
CA SER A 122 12.71 16.73 10.37
C SER A 122 13.98 15.91 10.02
N PRO A 123 15.07 16.54 9.55
CA PRO A 123 16.32 15.84 9.27
C PRO A 123 16.85 15.01 10.45
N GLY A 124 16.67 15.47 11.69
CA GLY A 124 17.06 14.74 12.90
C GLY A 124 16.15 13.58 13.29
N ASN A 125 15.01 13.41 12.62
CA ASN A 125 14.03 12.36 12.88
C ASN A 125 13.86 11.41 11.68
N GLY A 126 14.95 11.13 10.96
CA GLY A 126 14.95 10.16 9.87
C GLY A 126 14.21 10.61 8.61
N ALA A 127 14.10 11.91 8.35
CA ALA A 127 13.58 12.39 7.08
C ALA A 127 14.42 11.89 5.90
N TRP A 128 13.76 11.63 4.77
CA TRP A 128 14.43 11.31 3.52
C TRP A 128 14.03 12.30 2.42
N GLU A 129 14.85 12.34 1.37
CA GLU A 129 14.61 13.20 0.23
C GLU A 129 13.33 12.79 -0.52
N THR A 130 12.43 13.74 -0.70
CA THR A 130 11.20 13.55 -1.47
C THR A 130 11.42 13.93 -2.93
N VAL A 131 10.68 13.30 -3.83
CA VAL A 131 10.76 13.57 -5.28
C VAL A 131 9.40 14.01 -5.82
N GLY A 132 9.42 14.82 -6.88
CA GLY A 132 8.20 15.33 -7.50
C GLY A 132 8.44 15.79 -8.94
N PRO A 133 7.36 16.10 -9.67
CA PRO A 133 7.47 16.58 -11.06
C PRO A 133 8.06 18.00 -11.16
N SER A 134 8.12 18.74 -10.06
CA SER A 134 8.67 20.10 -9.96
C SER A 134 9.08 20.35 -8.52
N PRO A 135 10.00 21.30 -8.24
CA PRO A 135 10.48 21.59 -6.89
C PRO A 135 9.47 22.47 -6.12
N VAL A 136 8.22 22.01 -6.02
CA VAL A 136 7.11 22.74 -5.39
C VAL A 136 6.60 21.92 -4.20
N PRO A 137 6.75 22.44 -2.95
CA PRO A 137 6.32 21.73 -1.76
C PRO A 137 4.81 21.49 -1.76
N PHE A 138 4.35 20.51 -0.98
CA PHE A 138 2.91 20.24 -0.87
C PHE A 138 2.15 21.38 -0.18
N ALA A 139 2.74 21.93 0.89
CA ALA A 139 2.22 23.08 1.63
C ALA A 139 3.38 23.83 2.30
N GLU A 140 3.09 24.98 2.92
CA GLU A 140 4.07 25.72 3.70
C GLU A 140 4.68 24.84 4.81
N GLY A 141 6.02 24.89 4.95
CA GLY A 141 6.76 24.06 5.91
C GLY A 141 6.98 22.60 5.48
N TRP A 142 6.55 22.20 4.28
CA TRP A 142 6.85 20.88 3.72
C TRP A 142 8.17 20.83 2.97
N HIS A 143 8.69 19.61 2.82
CA HIS A 143 9.85 19.31 1.98
C HIS A 143 9.68 19.93 0.59
N ILE A 144 10.72 20.60 0.10
CA ILE A 144 10.83 20.92 -1.32
C ILE A 144 11.32 19.63 -2.00
N PRO A 145 10.50 19.00 -2.86
CA PRO A 145 10.91 17.77 -3.51
C PRO A 145 12.00 18.06 -4.55
N VAL A 146 12.88 17.07 -4.79
CA VAL A 146 13.75 17.09 -5.96
C VAL A 146 12.91 16.89 -7.22
N GLU A 147 13.14 17.74 -8.21
CA GLU A 147 12.52 17.61 -9.52
C GLU A 147 13.07 16.36 -10.22
N MET A 148 12.16 15.46 -10.58
CA MET A 148 12.52 14.19 -11.22
C MET A 148 13.05 14.43 -12.63
N SER A 149 14.21 13.84 -12.93
CA SER A 149 14.69 13.71 -14.29
C SER A 149 13.89 12.67 -15.08
N LEU A 150 14.09 12.60 -16.40
CA LEU A 150 13.53 11.51 -17.22
C LEU A 150 14.00 10.13 -16.74
N GLN A 151 15.23 10.04 -16.20
CA GLN A 151 15.76 8.80 -15.64
C GLN A 151 15.07 8.42 -14.32
N ASP A 152 14.74 9.41 -13.49
CA ASP A 152 13.96 9.16 -12.27
C ASP A 152 12.55 8.67 -12.60
N LEU A 153 11.90 9.25 -13.62
CA LEU A 153 10.58 8.81 -14.07
C LEU A 153 10.62 7.37 -14.58
N GLU A 154 11.65 7.01 -15.34
CA GLU A 154 11.86 5.63 -15.81
C GLU A 154 12.08 4.68 -14.64
N THR A 155 12.84 5.11 -13.63
CA THR A 155 13.11 4.33 -12.41
C THR A 155 11.83 4.06 -11.63
N VAL A 156 11.00 5.08 -11.40
CA VAL A 156 9.72 4.92 -10.69
C VAL A 156 8.76 4.04 -11.50
N LYS A 157 8.69 4.22 -12.83
CA LYS A 157 7.88 3.35 -13.69
C LYS A 157 8.29 1.88 -13.54
N ASN A 158 9.59 1.59 -13.58
CA ASN A 158 10.10 0.23 -13.42
C ASN A 158 9.85 -0.31 -12.00
N ALA A 159 9.92 0.53 -10.97
CA ALA A 159 9.54 0.15 -9.61
C ALA A 159 8.07 -0.29 -9.52
N PHE A 160 7.13 0.44 -10.16
CA PHE A 160 5.73 0.00 -10.26
C PHE A 160 5.59 -1.34 -10.99
N VAL A 161 6.31 -1.54 -12.10
CA VAL A 161 6.29 -2.80 -12.86
C VAL A 161 6.79 -3.96 -11.99
N ASP A 162 7.90 -3.77 -11.27
CA ASP A 162 8.48 -4.82 -10.45
C ASP A 162 7.61 -5.14 -9.23
N SER A 163 7.03 -4.13 -8.56
CA SER A 163 6.04 -4.35 -7.51
C SER A 163 4.78 -5.04 -8.02
N THR A 164 4.34 -4.75 -9.25
CA THR A 164 3.20 -5.45 -9.89
C THR A 164 3.53 -6.92 -10.11
N ARG A 165 4.73 -7.23 -10.61
CA ARG A 165 5.19 -8.63 -10.78
C ARG A 165 5.30 -9.36 -9.44
N ARG A 166 5.74 -8.68 -8.38
CA ARG A 166 5.75 -9.20 -7.00
C ARG A 166 4.32 -9.52 -6.54
N ALA A 167 3.38 -8.59 -6.74
CA ALA A 167 1.98 -8.79 -6.38
C ALA A 167 1.33 -9.96 -7.15
N GLU A 168 1.63 -10.09 -8.44
CA GLU A 168 1.18 -11.22 -9.27
C GLU A 168 1.71 -12.56 -8.75
N ARG A 169 3.02 -12.65 -8.44
CA ARG A 169 3.61 -13.87 -7.83
C ARG A 169 2.99 -14.21 -6.48
N LEU A 170 2.65 -13.19 -5.69
CA LEU A 170 1.95 -13.36 -4.43
C LEU A 170 0.51 -13.85 -4.62
N GLY A 171 -0.08 -13.66 -5.81
CA GLY A 171 -1.43 -14.08 -6.18
C GLY A 171 -2.52 -13.12 -5.72
N TYR A 172 -2.24 -11.82 -5.63
CA TYR A 172 -3.30 -10.83 -5.44
C TYR A 172 -4.35 -10.93 -6.56
N ASP A 173 -5.63 -10.77 -6.20
CA ASP A 173 -6.74 -10.82 -7.13
C ASP A 173 -6.92 -9.49 -7.90
N VAL A 174 -6.47 -8.36 -7.32
CA VAL A 174 -6.59 -6.99 -7.86
C VAL A 174 -5.40 -6.11 -7.51
#